data_AF-A0A9K3KPY5-F1
#
_entry.id   AF-A0A9K3KPY5-F1
#
_cell.length_a   1.000
_cell.length_b   1.000
_cell.length_c   1.000
_cell.angle_alpha   90.00
_cell.angle_beta   90.00
_cell.angle_gamma   90.00
#
_symmetry.space_group_name_H-M   'P 1'
#
loop_
_entity.id
_entity.type
_entity.pdbx_description
1 polymer ?
#
loop_
_entity_poly.entity_id
_entity_poly.type
_entity_poly.pdbx_seq_one_letter_code
_entity_poly.pdbx_strand_id
1 'polypeptide(L)'
;MSDNPRQNVDSDMNDGASSRAIQTVTFSVGPPASSGGVDDSALMDDNDLTTGLLNGTTSNNDRGDGNDDDTEDTSRLDLTASQLALAATRRHSSVRLVMRKIGNFVASFTLLAMLLLVPIIIYRALTKRKLDIAAWHSAGVMMGGTVILSIRLVYLHFTHWYMPGVQKYVVRILFMVPIYAVQSWLSLRFHHARIYIDTIRDLYEAFVIASFVYYLIELLGGEESMVRILLYKVREDPSMERHLGHHAFPLRLVLTPWKLGVEFMLQCKHGVLQYVVAKTIATVLTYFCQSLGVYGEGQFSWKVAYPYIAFFMNISVMYALYCLVKLFHAVNDELRHPIDWHPLGKFLCIKGVVFFTWWQGVLIFYLKAHGIIDDIGSWTGEDVANGLIDYCICIEMVGFAVAHSFTFSYKEYLPSTVEEAIATYAQVQQEQERNNDEDGGDGNGEGRRRGPAYHPPETLSRPMKFKDAFWSSTVPKETLHDIRRLQNGVDRAAAQISDPGTISLQKMPAFNESSWSENPPQPQNVV
;
A
#
# COMPACT_ATOMS: atom_id res chain seq x y z
N MET A 1 9.42 28.45 -69.61
CA MET A 1 10.57 28.99 -70.37
C MET A 1 11.37 29.78 -69.34
N SER A 2 12.66 29.44 -69.13
CA SER A 2 13.46 29.83 -67.94
C SER A 2 12.97 29.19 -66.61
N ASP A 3 13.79 28.75 -65.65
CA ASP A 3 15.20 28.28 -65.69
C ASP A 3 15.51 27.31 -64.51
N ASN A 4 16.64 26.59 -64.60
CA ASN A 4 17.27 25.71 -63.59
C ASN A 4 18.41 26.50 -62.86
N PRO A 5 19.28 25.98 -61.96
CA PRO A 5 19.30 24.73 -61.17
C PRO A 5 19.59 24.91 -59.65
N ARG A 6 19.77 23.78 -58.93
CA ARG A 6 20.28 23.65 -57.55
C ARG A 6 21.79 23.96 -57.41
N GLN A 7 22.26 24.49 -56.27
CA GLN A 7 23.45 23.96 -55.54
C GLN A 7 23.77 24.62 -54.16
N ASN A 8 24.70 23.98 -53.42
CA ASN A 8 25.43 24.37 -52.20
C ASN A 8 24.65 24.32 -50.86
N VAL A 9 25.25 23.98 -49.69
CA VAL A 9 26.67 24.02 -49.24
C VAL A 9 27.10 22.73 -48.49
N ASP A 10 28.41 22.48 -48.49
CA ASP A 10 29.28 21.55 -47.72
C ASP A 10 29.12 21.68 -46.16
N SER A 11 29.85 21.03 -45.24
CA SER A 11 30.93 20.02 -45.18
C SER A 11 30.78 19.27 -43.82
N ASP A 12 31.58 18.29 -43.35
CA ASP A 12 32.77 17.58 -43.84
C ASP A 12 32.90 16.19 -43.12
N MET A 13 33.99 15.44 -43.33
CA MET A 13 34.41 14.28 -42.51
C MET A 13 35.87 14.41 -42.07
N ASN A 14 36.25 13.87 -40.90
CA ASN A 14 37.65 13.58 -40.59
C ASN A 14 37.82 12.35 -39.69
N ASP A 15 38.84 11.54 -40.00
CA ASP A 15 39.18 10.27 -39.35
C ASP A 15 40.13 10.46 -38.14
N GLY A 16 40.17 9.47 -37.25
CA GLY A 16 41.06 9.47 -36.09
C GLY A 16 41.18 8.10 -35.41
N ALA A 17 41.93 7.18 -36.02
CA ALA A 17 42.14 5.83 -35.49
C ALA A 17 43.29 5.75 -34.47
N SER A 18 43.13 4.98 -33.38
CA SER A 18 44.27 4.33 -32.72
C SER A 18 43.91 3.07 -31.92
N SER A 19 44.64 2.00 -32.22
CA SER A 19 44.56 0.64 -31.66
C SER A 19 44.70 0.53 -30.13
N ARG A 20 44.12 -0.53 -29.54
CA ARG A 20 44.92 -1.70 -29.08
C ARG A 20 44.11 -2.91 -28.56
N ALA A 21 44.59 -4.08 -28.99
CA ALA A 21 44.68 -5.36 -28.27
C ALA A 21 43.41 -6.01 -27.68
N ILE A 22 42.90 -7.00 -28.40
CA ILE A 22 42.15 -8.13 -27.84
C ILE A 22 43.12 -8.98 -26.99
N GLN A 23 42.74 -9.38 -25.78
CA GLN A 23 43.45 -10.40 -25.02
C GLN A 23 42.49 -11.48 -24.51
N THR A 24 42.54 -12.64 -25.16
CA THR A 24 41.87 -13.86 -24.75
C THR A 24 42.60 -14.48 -23.56
N VAL A 25 41.90 -14.81 -22.48
CA VAL A 25 42.44 -15.67 -21.41
C VAL A 25 41.44 -16.80 -21.11
N THR A 26 41.76 -17.99 -21.60
CA THR A 26 41.14 -19.26 -21.24
C THR A 26 41.90 -19.96 -20.13
N PHE A 27 41.22 -20.30 -19.05
CA PHE A 27 41.60 -21.38 -18.12
C PHE A 27 40.30 -21.96 -17.54
N SER A 28 40.18 -23.22 -17.14
CA SER A 28 40.81 -24.51 -17.44
C SER A 28 40.08 -25.46 -16.48
N VAL A 29 39.59 -26.60 -16.95
CA VAL A 29 38.83 -27.54 -16.11
C VAL A 29 39.74 -28.69 -15.69
N GLY A 30 39.80 -28.97 -14.38
CA GLY A 30 40.49 -30.10 -13.76
C GLY A 30 39.71 -30.62 -12.54
N PRO A 31 39.85 -31.92 -12.17
CA PRO A 31 38.70 -32.71 -11.71
C PRO A 31 38.76 -33.06 -10.19
N PRO A 32 37.87 -33.92 -9.63
CA PRO A 32 37.41 -33.79 -8.24
C PRO A 32 38.21 -34.58 -7.21
N ALA A 33 38.05 -34.20 -5.94
CA ALA A 33 38.41 -35.00 -4.76
C ALA A 33 37.18 -35.22 -3.86
N SER A 34 37.20 -36.29 -3.08
CA SER A 34 36.00 -36.97 -2.58
C SER A 34 35.75 -36.87 -1.08
N SER A 35 34.47 -37.05 -0.71
CA SER A 35 33.99 -37.75 0.51
C SER A 35 34.51 -37.32 1.89
N GLY A 36 33.62 -36.67 2.64
CA GLY A 36 33.55 -36.66 4.10
C GLY A 36 32.11 -36.27 4.47
N GLY A 37 31.42 -37.07 5.28
CA GLY A 37 29.97 -36.91 5.50
C GLY A 37 29.60 -36.72 6.97
N VAL A 38 28.33 -36.33 7.17
CA VAL A 38 27.52 -36.51 8.40
C VAL A 38 28.00 -35.71 9.63
N ASP A 39 27.30 -34.63 9.99
CA ASP A 39 26.28 -34.70 11.06
C ASP A 39 25.42 -33.43 11.18
N ASP A 40 24.33 -33.53 11.94
CA ASP A 40 23.28 -32.51 12.14
C ASP A 40 23.62 -31.39 13.15
N SER A 41 22.75 -30.36 13.16
CA SER A 41 22.47 -29.46 14.31
C SER A 41 23.50 -28.40 14.73
N ALA A 42 23.30 -27.16 14.25
CA ALA A 42 23.60 -25.95 15.03
C ALA A 42 22.72 -24.76 14.61
N LEU A 43 21.69 -24.47 15.41
CA LEU A 43 21.17 -23.11 15.55
C LEU A 43 22.22 -22.30 16.33
N MET A 44 22.68 -21.18 15.79
CA MET A 44 23.41 -20.17 16.56
C MET A 44 22.85 -18.78 16.27
N ASP A 45 22.73 -17.99 17.33
CA ASP A 45 22.18 -16.63 17.30
C ASP A 45 23.23 -15.61 16.86
N ASP A 46 23.03 -14.96 15.73
CA ASP A 46 23.80 -13.77 15.28
C ASP A 46 23.40 -12.49 16.05
N ASN A 47 23.17 -12.59 17.36
CA ASN A 47 22.94 -11.48 18.27
C ASN A 47 24.16 -11.33 19.19
N ASP A 48 25.22 -10.67 18.72
CA ASP A 48 26.14 -9.86 19.56
C ASP A 48 27.25 -9.16 18.75
N LEU A 49 27.65 -9.70 17.59
CA LEU A 49 28.83 -9.21 16.86
C LEU A 49 28.70 -7.84 16.17
N THR A 50 27.57 -7.13 16.29
CA THR A 50 27.35 -5.81 15.64
C THR A 50 27.03 -4.67 16.59
N THR A 51 26.87 -4.93 17.89
CA THR A 51 26.59 -3.92 18.92
C THR A 51 27.85 -3.39 19.63
N GLY A 52 28.99 -4.07 19.53
CA GLY A 52 30.24 -3.66 20.17
C GLY A 52 31.06 -2.57 19.45
N LEU A 53 30.85 -2.37 18.14
CA LEU A 53 31.77 -1.59 17.28
C LEU A 53 31.42 -0.09 17.10
N LEU A 54 30.43 0.44 17.84
CA LEU A 54 29.98 1.84 17.72
C LEU A 54 29.91 2.63 19.03
N ASN A 55 30.27 2.04 20.18
CA ASN A 55 30.36 2.75 21.46
C ASN A 55 31.76 2.59 22.06
N GLY A 56 32.69 3.47 21.68
CA GLY A 56 34.09 3.35 22.11
C GLY A 56 34.94 4.58 21.80
N THR A 57 34.51 5.79 22.17
CA THR A 57 35.34 7.00 21.99
C THR A 57 35.02 8.14 22.98
N THR A 58 35.36 7.97 24.27
CA THR A 58 35.52 9.10 25.22
C THR A 58 36.33 8.69 26.46
N SER A 59 37.41 9.43 26.76
CA SER A 59 38.24 9.39 27.99
C SER A 59 38.97 8.07 28.32
N ASN A 60 40.16 8.05 28.93
CA ASN A 60 41.01 9.13 29.48
C ASN A 60 42.51 8.75 29.33
N ASN A 61 43.40 9.74 29.42
CA ASN A 61 44.83 9.51 29.66
C ASN A 61 45.05 8.75 30.98
N ASP A 62 45.89 7.71 30.98
CA ASP A 62 47.03 7.65 31.91
C ASP A 62 48.13 6.70 31.43
N ARG A 63 49.31 6.78 32.07
CA ARG A 63 50.58 6.18 31.63
C ARG A 63 50.62 4.64 31.65
N GLY A 64 51.27 4.04 30.66
CA GLY A 64 51.72 2.64 30.65
C GLY A 64 52.76 2.40 29.55
N ASP A 65 53.82 1.66 29.87
CA ASP A 65 54.97 1.35 29.00
C ASP A 65 54.82 -0.07 28.41
N GLY A 66 55.21 -0.27 27.14
CA GLY A 66 55.34 -1.59 26.51
C GLY A 66 54.32 -1.96 25.40
N ASN A 67 54.84 -2.69 24.40
CA ASN A 67 54.18 -3.36 23.26
C ASN A 67 53.53 -2.50 22.14
N ASP A 68 54.30 -2.28 21.06
CA ASP A 68 53.76 -1.83 19.76
C ASP A 68 53.02 -2.95 18.97
N ASP A 69 53.20 -4.24 19.33
CA ASP A 69 52.72 -5.42 18.57
C ASP A 69 51.19 -5.62 18.66
N ASP A 70 50.59 -5.38 19.83
CA ASP A 70 49.16 -5.65 20.09
C ASP A 70 48.21 -4.71 19.29
N THR A 71 48.73 -3.58 18.81
CA THR A 71 48.00 -2.58 18.01
C THR A 71 47.85 -2.96 16.53
N GLU A 72 48.81 -3.71 15.96
CA GLU A 72 48.68 -4.21 14.58
C GLU A 72 47.64 -5.33 14.49
N ASP A 73 47.62 -6.27 15.45
CA ASP A 73 46.73 -7.43 15.36
C ASP A 73 45.26 -7.07 15.65
N THR A 74 44.99 -6.14 16.57
CA THR A 74 43.64 -5.60 16.78
C THR A 74 43.13 -4.87 15.52
N SER A 75 43.95 -4.02 14.91
CA SER A 75 43.57 -3.32 13.67
C SER A 75 43.45 -4.25 12.45
N ARG A 76 44.21 -5.36 12.39
CA ARG A 76 44.01 -6.46 11.41
C ARG A 76 42.72 -7.23 11.63
N LEU A 77 42.34 -7.49 12.89
CA LEU A 77 41.07 -8.16 13.23
C LEU A 77 39.88 -7.29 12.83
N ASP A 78 39.91 -5.99 13.08
CA ASP A 78 38.85 -5.06 12.63
C ASP A 78 38.81 -4.91 11.09
N LEU A 79 39.97 -4.90 10.42
CA LEU A 79 40.03 -4.94 8.96
C LEU A 79 39.40 -6.22 8.39
N THR A 80 39.70 -7.38 8.98
CA THR A 80 39.18 -8.67 8.49
C THR A 80 37.69 -8.85 8.82
N ALA A 81 37.22 -8.40 9.98
CA ALA A 81 35.80 -8.37 10.32
C ALA A 81 35.00 -7.45 9.40
N SER A 82 35.51 -6.24 9.10
CA SER A 82 34.87 -5.32 8.16
C SER A 82 34.91 -5.83 6.70
N GLN A 83 36.00 -6.48 6.26
CA GLN A 83 36.06 -7.20 4.98
C GLN A 83 35.00 -8.32 4.90
N LEU A 84 34.84 -9.11 5.96
CA LEU A 84 33.85 -10.19 6.02
C LEU A 84 32.41 -9.64 5.99
N ALA A 85 32.13 -8.57 6.73
CA ALA A 85 30.84 -7.88 6.72
C ALA A 85 30.52 -7.27 5.34
N LEU A 86 31.51 -6.68 4.66
CA LEU A 86 31.39 -6.18 3.28
C LEU A 86 31.16 -7.33 2.29
N ALA A 87 31.85 -8.47 2.44
CA ALA A 87 31.67 -9.65 1.60
C ALA A 87 30.28 -10.27 1.78
N ALA A 88 29.80 -10.40 3.02
CA ALA A 88 28.44 -10.84 3.33
C ALA A 88 27.38 -9.90 2.74
N THR A 89 27.59 -8.58 2.87
CA THR A 89 26.71 -7.55 2.30
C THR A 89 26.67 -7.61 0.77
N ARG A 90 27.83 -7.77 0.10
CA ARG A 90 27.93 -7.96 -1.36
C ARG A 90 27.27 -9.27 -1.82
N ARG A 91 27.42 -10.37 -1.07
CA ARG A 91 26.74 -11.64 -1.36
C ARG A 91 25.21 -11.46 -1.26
N HIS A 92 24.73 -10.82 -0.21
CA HIS A 92 23.29 -10.61 0.02
C HIS A 92 22.64 -9.61 -0.96
N SER A 93 23.36 -8.60 -1.45
CA SER A 93 22.86 -7.73 -2.54
C SER A 93 22.86 -8.46 -3.89
N SER A 94 23.88 -9.27 -4.17
CA SER A 94 23.99 -10.07 -5.40
C SER A 94 22.86 -11.10 -5.53
N VAL A 95 22.57 -11.83 -4.45
CA VAL A 95 21.46 -12.80 -4.41
C VAL A 95 20.10 -12.12 -4.68
N ARG A 96 19.81 -10.99 -4.03
CA ARG A 96 18.58 -10.22 -4.27
C ARG A 96 18.47 -9.69 -5.69
N LEU A 97 19.59 -9.26 -6.29
CA LEU A 97 19.62 -8.82 -7.70
C LEU A 97 19.34 -9.98 -8.67
N VAL A 98 19.90 -11.17 -8.41
CA VAL A 98 19.64 -12.39 -9.21
C VAL A 98 18.18 -12.82 -9.07
N MET A 99 17.64 -12.88 -7.85
CA MET A 99 16.22 -13.18 -7.60
C MET A 99 15.28 -12.19 -8.32
N ARG A 100 15.63 -10.89 -8.37
CA ARG A 100 14.88 -9.90 -9.13
C ARG A 100 14.90 -10.17 -10.64
N LYS A 101 16.06 -10.50 -11.21
CA LYS A 101 16.19 -10.85 -12.64
C LYS A 101 15.39 -12.12 -12.98
N ILE A 102 15.52 -13.16 -12.17
CA ILE A 102 14.74 -14.42 -12.30
C ILE A 102 13.24 -14.10 -12.22
N GLY A 103 12.80 -13.32 -11.24
CA GLY A 103 11.40 -12.93 -11.13
C GLY A 103 10.89 -12.14 -12.34
N ASN A 104 11.69 -11.23 -12.91
CA ASN A 104 11.29 -10.49 -14.11
C ASN A 104 11.13 -11.43 -15.30
N PHE A 105 12.06 -12.38 -15.47
CA PHE A 105 11.96 -13.43 -16.47
C PHE A 105 10.71 -14.30 -16.27
N VAL A 106 10.44 -14.75 -15.04
CA VAL A 106 9.22 -15.50 -14.70
C VAL A 106 7.95 -14.72 -15.04
N ALA A 107 7.87 -13.43 -14.69
CA ALA A 107 6.71 -12.60 -15.01
C ALA A 107 6.49 -12.46 -16.53
N SER A 108 7.53 -12.14 -17.30
CA SER A 108 7.44 -12.05 -18.76
C SER A 108 7.10 -13.39 -19.40
N PHE A 109 7.68 -14.49 -18.91
CA PHE A 109 7.37 -15.85 -19.37
C PHE A 109 5.92 -16.23 -19.05
N THR A 110 5.41 -15.91 -17.86
CA THR A 110 4.02 -16.15 -17.46
C THR A 110 3.04 -15.36 -18.34
N LEU A 111 3.30 -14.08 -18.60
CA LEU A 111 2.48 -13.26 -19.51
C LEU A 111 2.47 -13.82 -20.94
N LEU A 112 3.64 -14.19 -21.47
CA LEU A 112 3.77 -14.80 -22.80
C LEU A 112 3.08 -16.18 -22.87
N ALA A 113 3.22 -16.99 -21.82
CA ALA A 113 2.57 -18.29 -21.73
C ALA A 113 1.04 -18.15 -21.69
N MET A 114 0.49 -17.19 -20.94
CA MET A 114 -0.96 -16.90 -20.98
C MET A 114 -1.42 -16.45 -22.37
N LEU A 115 -0.67 -15.53 -23.00
CA LEU A 115 -0.97 -14.99 -24.33
C LEU A 115 -1.02 -16.08 -25.42
N LEU A 116 -0.22 -17.15 -25.28
CA LEU A 116 -0.22 -18.30 -26.19
C LEU A 116 -1.23 -19.38 -25.79
N LEU A 117 -1.27 -19.77 -24.51
CA LEU A 117 -2.09 -20.89 -24.04
C LEU A 117 -3.59 -20.58 -24.08
N VAL A 118 -4.01 -19.36 -23.73
CA VAL A 118 -5.44 -18.99 -23.70
C VAL A 118 -6.08 -19.12 -25.10
N PRO A 119 -5.54 -18.52 -26.19
CA PRO A 119 -6.06 -18.73 -27.54
C PRO A 119 -6.00 -20.20 -28.00
N ILE A 120 -4.94 -20.94 -27.66
CA ILE A 120 -4.81 -22.36 -28.05
C ILE A 120 -5.88 -23.23 -27.36
N ILE A 121 -6.16 -22.99 -26.07
CA ILE A 121 -7.20 -23.70 -25.31
C ILE A 121 -8.58 -23.36 -25.90
N ILE A 122 -8.88 -22.08 -26.10
CA ILE A 122 -10.14 -21.61 -26.69
C ILE A 122 -10.34 -22.23 -28.08
N TYR A 123 -9.36 -22.14 -28.98
CA TYR A 123 -9.43 -22.71 -30.33
C TYR A 123 -9.65 -24.23 -30.33
N ARG A 124 -8.93 -24.97 -29.48
CA ARG A 124 -9.08 -26.42 -29.35
C ARG A 124 -10.45 -26.82 -28.78
N ALA A 125 -11.01 -26.03 -27.87
CA ALA A 125 -12.28 -26.32 -27.23
C ALA A 125 -13.49 -25.89 -28.07
N LEU A 126 -13.39 -24.77 -28.80
CA LEU A 126 -14.36 -24.37 -29.84
C LEU A 126 -14.46 -25.43 -30.94
N THR A 127 -13.32 -25.89 -31.47
CA THR A 127 -13.27 -26.99 -32.47
C THR A 127 -13.92 -28.29 -31.94
N LYS A 128 -13.92 -28.51 -30.63
CA LYS A 128 -14.54 -29.68 -29.98
C LYS A 128 -15.97 -29.42 -29.43
N ARG A 129 -16.52 -28.21 -29.62
CA ARG A 129 -17.81 -27.76 -29.06
C ARG A 129 -17.99 -27.99 -27.54
N LYS A 130 -16.92 -27.83 -26.75
CA LYS A 130 -16.93 -27.97 -25.28
C LYS A 130 -16.64 -26.63 -24.60
N LEU A 131 -17.64 -25.74 -24.61
CA LEU A 131 -17.52 -24.33 -24.16
C LEU A 131 -17.29 -24.20 -22.65
N ASP A 132 -17.95 -25.04 -21.86
CA ASP A 132 -17.80 -25.18 -20.40
C ASP A 132 -16.34 -25.47 -20.01
N ILE A 133 -15.76 -26.48 -20.65
CA ILE A 133 -14.38 -26.92 -20.45
C ILE A 133 -13.39 -25.89 -21.02
N ALA A 134 -13.76 -25.17 -22.08
CA ALA A 134 -12.98 -24.05 -22.61
C ALA A 134 -12.79 -22.96 -21.54
N ALA A 135 -13.90 -22.45 -21.02
CA ALA A 135 -13.93 -21.34 -20.07
C ALA A 135 -13.20 -21.70 -18.77
N TRP A 136 -13.45 -22.90 -18.23
CA TRP A 136 -12.77 -23.37 -17.01
C TRP A 136 -11.24 -23.42 -17.14
N HIS A 137 -10.73 -23.97 -18.25
CA HIS A 137 -9.29 -24.12 -18.44
C HIS A 137 -8.60 -22.81 -18.82
N SER A 138 -9.21 -21.95 -19.66
CA SER A 138 -8.63 -20.64 -19.96
C SER A 138 -8.64 -19.73 -18.72
N ALA A 139 -9.73 -19.71 -17.95
CA ALA A 139 -9.79 -19.01 -16.66
C ALA A 139 -8.74 -19.54 -15.67
N GLY A 140 -8.52 -20.86 -15.61
CA GLY A 140 -7.48 -21.46 -14.76
C GLY A 140 -6.06 -21.04 -15.12
N VAL A 141 -5.76 -20.88 -16.41
CA VAL A 141 -4.48 -20.34 -16.90
C VAL A 141 -4.31 -18.86 -16.51
N MET A 142 -5.35 -18.05 -16.66
CA MET A 142 -5.33 -16.63 -16.30
C MET A 142 -5.20 -16.44 -14.78
N MET A 143 -5.99 -17.17 -13.99
CA MET A 143 -5.89 -17.20 -12.53
C MET A 143 -4.48 -17.63 -12.07
N GLY A 144 -3.94 -18.72 -12.62
CA GLY A 144 -2.60 -19.19 -12.27
C GLY A 144 -1.51 -18.15 -12.55
N GLY A 145 -1.58 -17.47 -13.70
CA GLY A 145 -0.65 -16.39 -14.03
C GLY A 145 -0.81 -15.15 -13.14
N THR A 146 -2.05 -14.75 -12.84
CA THR A 146 -2.36 -13.67 -11.87
C THR A 146 -1.78 -13.97 -10.49
N VAL A 147 -1.93 -15.19 -10.00
CA VAL A 147 -1.39 -15.63 -8.71
C VAL A 147 0.14 -15.57 -8.72
N ILE A 148 0.80 -16.05 -9.78
CA ILE A 148 2.28 -15.96 -9.92
C ILE A 148 2.75 -14.50 -9.92
N LEU A 149 2.10 -13.62 -10.69
CA LEU A 149 2.45 -12.19 -10.75
C LEU A 149 2.27 -11.49 -9.39
N SER A 150 1.17 -11.80 -8.69
CA SER A 150 0.84 -11.21 -7.39
C SER A 150 1.77 -11.70 -6.28
N ILE A 151 2.03 -13.01 -6.19
CA ILE A 151 2.97 -13.61 -5.23
C ILE A 151 4.38 -13.06 -5.45
N ARG A 152 4.82 -12.89 -6.71
CA ARG A 152 6.11 -12.28 -7.02
C ARG A 152 6.23 -10.85 -6.46
N LEU A 153 5.17 -10.04 -6.59
CA LEU A 153 5.17 -8.68 -6.08
C LEU A 153 5.23 -8.65 -4.54
N VAL A 154 4.41 -9.48 -3.88
CA VAL A 154 4.43 -9.65 -2.41
C VAL A 154 5.81 -10.14 -1.92
N TYR A 155 6.44 -11.08 -2.63
CA TYR A 155 7.81 -11.53 -2.34
C TYR A 155 8.86 -10.43 -2.48
N LEU A 156 8.72 -9.54 -3.47
CA LEU A 156 9.61 -8.39 -3.62
C LEU A 156 9.47 -7.40 -2.46
N HIS A 157 8.26 -7.20 -1.93
CA HIS A 157 8.06 -6.46 -0.68
C HIS A 157 8.73 -7.16 0.51
N PHE A 158 8.45 -8.45 0.75
CA PHE A 158 9.03 -9.19 1.88
C PHE A 158 10.57 -9.26 1.87
N THR A 159 11.21 -9.21 0.70
CA THR A 159 12.68 -9.16 0.58
C THR A 159 13.30 -7.76 0.71
N HIS A 160 12.45 -6.71 0.69
CA HIS A 160 12.83 -5.30 0.82
C HIS A 160 11.91 -4.60 1.85
N TRP A 161 11.76 -5.22 3.02
CA TRP A 161 10.86 -4.77 4.09
C TRP A 161 11.52 -3.74 5.00
N TYR A 162 11.64 -2.51 4.51
CA TYR A 162 12.34 -1.40 5.16
C TYR A 162 11.41 -0.44 5.92
N MET A 163 10.13 -0.33 5.53
CA MET A 163 9.12 0.52 6.19
C MET A 163 7.96 -0.36 6.72
N PRO A 164 8.11 -1.00 7.89
CA PRO A 164 7.14 -1.97 8.38
C PRO A 164 5.76 -1.37 8.68
N GLY A 165 5.69 -0.12 9.15
CA GLY A 165 4.42 0.59 9.38
C GLY A 165 3.58 0.77 8.11
N VAL A 166 4.23 0.95 6.96
CA VAL A 166 3.55 1.23 5.68
C VAL A 166 3.37 -0.05 4.85
N GLN A 167 4.43 -0.85 4.68
CA GLN A 167 4.42 -2.02 3.79
C GLN A 167 3.48 -3.14 4.27
N LYS A 168 3.17 -3.22 5.58
CA LYS A 168 2.18 -4.16 6.11
C LYS A 168 0.80 -3.97 5.46
N TYR A 169 0.37 -2.73 5.22
CA TYR A 169 -0.89 -2.43 4.53
C TYR A 169 -0.81 -2.63 3.03
N VAL A 170 0.34 -2.33 2.40
CA VAL A 170 0.57 -2.60 0.98
C VAL A 170 0.34 -4.09 0.69
N VAL A 171 0.91 -5.00 1.50
CA VAL A 171 0.69 -6.44 1.32
C VAL A 171 -0.78 -6.85 1.52
N ARG A 172 -1.48 -6.28 2.52
CA ARG A 172 -2.94 -6.48 2.70
C ARG A 172 -3.71 -6.07 1.43
N ILE A 173 -3.34 -4.96 0.79
CA ILE A 173 -3.95 -4.50 -0.47
C ILE A 173 -3.60 -5.45 -1.65
N LEU A 174 -2.34 -5.87 -1.77
CA LEU A 174 -1.86 -6.71 -2.87
C LEU A 174 -2.53 -8.08 -2.95
N PHE A 175 -2.95 -8.65 -1.82
CA PHE A 175 -3.67 -9.93 -1.78
C PHE A 175 -5.08 -9.87 -2.36
N MET A 176 -5.66 -8.68 -2.61
CA MET A 176 -6.97 -8.52 -3.24
C MET A 176 -7.04 -9.22 -4.60
N VAL A 177 -6.09 -8.94 -5.49
CA VAL A 177 -6.07 -9.44 -6.88
C VAL A 177 -6.02 -10.99 -6.97
N PRO A 178 -5.11 -11.70 -6.28
CA PRO A 178 -5.09 -13.16 -6.33
C PRO A 178 -6.30 -13.80 -5.64
N ILE A 179 -6.86 -13.19 -4.58
CA ILE A 179 -8.09 -13.67 -3.94
C ILE A 179 -9.25 -13.62 -4.94
N TYR A 180 -9.46 -12.48 -5.61
CA TYR A 180 -10.53 -12.31 -6.61
C TYR A 180 -10.38 -13.30 -7.78
N ALA A 181 -9.16 -13.53 -8.26
CA ALA A 181 -8.89 -14.45 -9.36
C ALA A 181 -9.17 -15.93 -8.99
N VAL A 182 -8.74 -16.37 -7.80
CA VAL A 182 -9.00 -17.73 -7.29
C VAL A 182 -10.48 -17.93 -6.99
N GLN A 183 -11.12 -16.93 -6.37
CA GLN A 183 -12.54 -16.91 -6.04
C GLN A 183 -13.42 -17.05 -7.30
N SER A 184 -13.19 -16.19 -8.30
CA SER A 184 -13.95 -16.19 -9.55
C SER A 184 -13.71 -17.47 -10.34
N TRP A 185 -12.45 -17.95 -10.37
CA TRP A 185 -12.15 -19.25 -10.96
C TRP A 185 -12.94 -20.36 -10.26
N LEU A 186 -12.90 -20.51 -8.94
CA LEU A 186 -13.66 -21.56 -8.23
C LEU A 186 -15.17 -21.47 -8.49
N SER A 187 -15.74 -20.27 -8.52
CA SER A 187 -17.16 -20.03 -8.75
C SER A 187 -17.65 -20.62 -10.09
N LEU A 188 -16.84 -20.55 -11.17
CA LEU A 188 -17.14 -21.17 -12.48
C LEU A 188 -17.42 -22.68 -12.43
N ARG A 189 -16.96 -23.41 -11.40
CA ARG A 189 -17.22 -24.86 -11.25
C ARG A 189 -18.17 -25.21 -10.12
N PHE A 190 -18.25 -24.36 -9.11
CA PHE A 190 -19.00 -24.59 -7.88
C PHE A 190 -20.11 -23.54 -7.72
N HIS A 191 -20.98 -23.40 -8.73
CA HIS A 191 -22.08 -22.43 -8.74
C HIS A 191 -22.99 -22.51 -7.48
N HIS A 192 -23.30 -23.71 -6.96
CA HIS A 192 -24.02 -23.85 -5.68
C HIS A 192 -23.27 -23.26 -4.46
N ALA A 193 -21.94 -23.16 -4.53
CA ALA A 193 -21.11 -22.55 -3.49
C ALA A 193 -20.80 -21.06 -3.76
N ARG A 194 -21.23 -20.50 -4.90
CA ARG A 194 -20.95 -19.12 -5.34
C ARG A 194 -21.22 -18.10 -4.24
N ILE A 195 -22.40 -18.16 -3.60
CA ILE A 195 -22.80 -17.21 -2.54
C ILE A 195 -21.75 -17.18 -1.41
N TYR A 196 -21.27 -18.34 -0.97
CA TYR A 196 -20.22 -18.44 0.05
C TYR A 196 -18.87 -17.90 -0.45
N ILE A 197 -18.51 -18.28 -1.67
CA ILE A 197 -17.25 -17.92 -2.32
C ILE A 197 -17.19 -16.39 -2.56
N ASP A 198 -18.31 -15.76 -2.94
CA ASP A 198 -18.49 -14.32 -3.10
C ASP A 198 -18.43 -13.58 -1.76
N THR A 199 -19.03 -14.10 -0.67
CA THR A 199 -18.94 -13.41 0.65
C THR A 199 -17.50 -13.20 1.15
N ILE A 200 -16.56 -14.08 0.77
CA ILE A 200 -15.14 -13.92 1.11
C ILE A 200 -14.53 -12.71 0.37
N ARG A 201 -14.81 -12.58 -0.94
CA ARG A 201 -14.41 -11.42 -1.76
C ARG A 201 -14.94 -10.13 -1.16
N ASP A 202 -16.22 -10.15 -0.82
CA ASP A 202 -16.99 -9.02 -0.30
C ASP A 202 -16.49 -8.54 1.08
N LEU A 203 -16.09 -9.45 1.97
CA LEU A 203 -15.41 -9.08 3.22
C LEU A 203 -13.99 -8.54 2.98
N TYR A 204 -13.27 -9.12 2.02
CA TYR A 204 -11.90 -8.69 1.72
C TYR A 204 -11.85 -7.27 1.15
N GLU A 205 -12.85 -6.89 0.34
CA GLU A 205 -13.02 -5.53 -0.18
C GLU A 205 -13.06 -4.48 0.96
N ALA A 206 -13.89 -4.72 1.98
CA ALA A 206 -14.02 -3.82 3.13
C ALA A 206 -12.70 -3.76 3.93
N PHE A 207 -12.02 -4.90 4.11
CA PHE A 207 -10.71 -4.98 4.75
C PHE A 207 -9.61 -4.21 3.99
N VAL A 208 -9.64 -4.23 2.65
CA VAL A 208 -8.71 -3.49 1.79
C VAL A 208 -8.97 -1.98 1.88
N ILE A 209 -10.23 -1.53 1.85
CA ILE A 209 -10.59 -0.12 2.01
C ILE A 209 -10.16 0.41 3.39
N ALA A 210 -10.39 -0.37 4.46
CA ALA A 210 -9.90 -0.02 5.78
C ALA A 210 -8.36 0.04 5.80
N SER A 211 -7.67 -0.99 5.28
CA SER A 211 -6.20 -1.03 5.19
C SER A 211 -5.62 0.16 4.42
N PHE A 212 -6.33 0.66 3.40
CA PHE A 212 -5.91 1.85 2.65
C PHE A 212 -6.01 3.14 3.47
N VAL A 213 -7.03 3.33 4.32
CA VAL A 213 -7.07 4.47 5.26
C VAL A 213 -5.88 4.43 6.22
N TYR A 214 -5.61 3.29 6.86
CA TYR A 214 -4.46 3.18 7.76
C TYR A 214 -3.12 3.37 7.02
N TYR A 215 -3.00 2.90 5.77
CA TYR A 215 -1.85 3.16 4.91
C TYR A 215 -1.62 4.67 4.71
N LEU A 216 -2.67 5.46 4.43
CA LEU A 216 -2.53 6.92 4.29
C LEU A 216 -2.12 7.58 5.62
N ILE A 217 -2.65 7.13 6.75
CA ILE A 217 -2.27 7.65 8.08
C ILE A 217 -0.79 7.33 8.38
N GLU A 218 -0.33 6.13 8.08
CA GLU A 218 1.05 5.72 8.35
C GLU A 218 2.06 6.30 7.37
N LEU A 219 1.67 6.63 6.12
CA LEU A 219 2.48 7.45 5.21
C LEU A 219 2.78 8.84 5.78
N LEU A 220 1.87 9.42 6.57
CA LEU A 220 2.04 10.73 7.21
C LEU A 220 2.85 10.68 8.51
N GLY A 221 3.51 9.54 8.80
CA GLY A 221 4.21 9.33 10.06
C GLY A 221 3.29 8.99 11.25
N GLY A 222 2.08 8.48 10.98
CA GLY A 222 1.16 7.95 11.99
C GLY A 222 0.13 8.94 12.54
N GLU A 223 -0.67 8.48 13.51
CA GLU A 223 -1.83 9.20 14.08
C GLU A 223 -1.46 10.59 14.63
N GLU A 224 -0.45 10.67 15.48
CA GLU A 224 0.00 11.92 16.11
C GLU A 224 0.54 12.94 15.09
N SER A 225 1.26 12.46 14.08
CA SER A 225 1.84 13.29 13.01
C SER A 225 0.73 13.85 12.11
N MET A 226 -0.23 13.03 11.71
CA MET A 226 -1.41 13.48 10.97
C MET A 226 -2.25 14.49 11.76
N VAL A 227 -2.50 14.26 13.06
CA VAL A 227 -3.21 15.22 13.91
C VAL A 227 -2.47 16.56 13.97
N ARG A 228 -1.14 16.54 14.09
CA ARG A 228 -0.29 17.76 14.10
C ARG A 228 -0.37 18.53 12.79
N ILE A 229 -0.34 17.84 11.65
CA ILE A 229 -0.52 18.41 10.31
C ILE A 229 -1.89 19.09 10.20
N LEU A 230 -2.97 18.39 10.57
CA LEU A 230 -4.34 18.93 10.50
C LEU A 230 -4.53 20.15 11.40
N LEU A 231 -4.05 20.12 12.64
CA LEU A 231 -4.12 21.25 13.56
C LEU A 231 -3.28 22.45 13.07
N TYR A 232 -2.15 22.20 12.42
CA TYR A 232 -1.36 23.25 11.79
C TYR A 232 -2.10 23.90 10.61
N LYS A 233 -2.71 23.12 9.71
CA LYS A 233 -3.51 23.67 8.59
C LYS A 233 -4.62 24.59 9.07
N VAL A 234 -5.30 24.26 10.17
CA VAL A 234 -6.32 25.14 10.80
C VAL A 234 -5.72 26.41 11.38
N ARG A 235 -4.46 26.35 11.86
CA ARG A 235 -3.75 27.51 12.42
C ARG A 235 -3.27 28.49 11.36
N GLU A 236 -2.82 28.00 10.20
CA GLU A 236 -2.51 28.86 9.05
C GLU A 236 -3.77 29.39 8.36
N ASP A 237 -4.73 28.51 8.06
CA ASP A 237 -5.98 28.88 7.40
C ASP A 237 -7.21 28.36 8.17
N PRO A 238 -7.82 29.20 9.02
CA PRO A 238 -9.10 28.88 9.67
C PRO A 238 -10.28 28.66 8.70
N SER A 239 -10.14 29.02 7.41
CA SER A 239 -11.13 28.70 6.37
C SER A 239 -11.08 27.23 5.95
N MET A 240 -9.95 26.55 6.17
CA MET A 240 -9.75 25.13 5.90
C MET A 240 -10.66 24.26 6.79
N GLU A 241 -10.81 24.60 8.08
CA GLU A 241 -11.79 23.93 8.95
C GLU A 241 -13.22 24.10 8.45
N ARG A 242 -13.54 25.27 7.88
CA ARG A 242 -14.85 25.49 7.24
C ARG A 242 -15.04 24.58 6.02
N HIS A 243 -14.07 24.50 5.11
CA HIS A 243 -14.18 23.68 3.90
C HIS A 243 -14.17 22.17 4.17
N LEU A 244 -13.24 21.67 4.99
CA LEU A 244 -13.02 20.24 5.22
C LEU A 244 -13.82 19.71 6.42
N GLY A 245 -14.16 20.56 7.39
CA GLY A 245 -15.01 20.18 8.52
C GLY A 245 -16.47 20.08 8.12
N HIS A 246 -16.97 21.00 7.28
CA HIS A 246 -18.35 20.95 6.80
C HIS A 246 -18.58 19.78 5.83
N HIS A 247 -19.83 19.35 5.72
CA HIS A 247 -20.23 18.25 4.84
C HIS A 247 -20.88 18.79 3.57
N ALA A 248 -20.71 18.07 2.46
CA ALA A 248 -21.46 18.33 1.24
C ALA A 248 -22.94 17.97 1.43
N PHE A 249 -23.81 18.52 0.58
CA PHE A 249 -25.19 18.05 0.47
C PHE A 249 -25.21 16.62 -0.11
N PRO A 250 -26.03 15.67 0.40
CA PRO A 250 -27.05 15.83 1.45
C PRO A 250 -26.55 15.62 2.88
N LEU A 251 -25.32 15.12 3.09
CA LEU A 251 -24.79 14.74 4.41
C LEU A 251 -24.78 15.90 5.43
N ARG A 252 -24.69 17.16 4.98
CA ARG A 252 -24.86 18.37 5.81
C ARG A 252 -26.16 18.40 6.62
N LEU A 253 -27.21 17.71 6.19
CA LEU A 253 -28.49 17.66 6.89
C LEU A 253 -28.51 16.69 8.09
N VAL A 254 -27.52 15.78 8.16
CA VAL A 254 -27.49 14.68 9.14
C VAL A 254 -26.24 14.71 10.02
N LEU A 255 -25.11 15.18 9.48
CA LEU A 255 -23.82 15.18 10.18
C LEU A 255 -23.43 16.59 10.64
N THR A 256 -23.06 16.69 11.93
CA THR A 256 -22.42 17.88 12.51
C THR A 256 -21.01 18.08 11.93
N PRO A 257 -20.58 19.31 11.63
CA PRO A 257 -19.23 19.57 11.13
C PRO A 257 -18.14 19.02 12.06
N TRP A 258 -17.13 18.35 11.50
CA TRP A 258 -16.02 17.78 12.26
C TRP A 258 -14.88 18.78 12.43
N LYS A 259 -14.32 18.87 13.64
CA LYS A 259 -13.10 19.66 13.88
C LYS A 259 -11.87 18.94 13.33
N LEU A 260 -11.00 19.68 12.64
CA LEU A 260 -9.75 19.13 12.12
C LEU A 260 -8.79 18.79 13.28
N GLY A 261 -8.03 17.70 13.12
CA GLY A 261 -7.22 17.10 14.19
C GLY A 261 -7.76 15.74 14.63
N VAL A 262 -7.80 15.48 15.94
CA VAL A 262 -8.15 14.16 16.52
C VAL A 262 -9.56 13.71 16.14
N GLU A 263 -10.55 14.62 16.20
CA GLU A 263 -11.94 14.29 15.90
C GLU A 263 -12.10 13.83 14.44
N PHE A 264 -11.63 14.64 13.48
CA PHE A 264 -11.60 14.29 12.06
C PHE A 264 -10.89 12.95 11.78
N MET A 265 -9.73 12.71 12.40
CA MET A 265 -9.02 11.43 12.28
C MET A 265 -9.89 10.24 12.72
N LEU A 266 -10.49 10.35 13.92
CA LEU A 266 -11.31 9.28 14.48
C LEU A 266 -12.55 9.04 13.61
N GLN A 267 -13.23 10.10 13.15
CA GLN A 267 -14.37 9.97 12.25
C GLN A 267 -14.00 9.28 10.93
N CYS A 268 -12.85 9.61 10.34
CA CYS A 268 -12.35 8.93 9.14
C CYS A 268 -12.08 7.44 9.37
N LYS A 269 -11.47 7.08 10.52
CA LYS A 269 -11.25 5.68 10.93
C LYS A 269 -12.56 4.94 11.21
N HIS A 270 -13.51 5.57 11.91
CA HIS A 270 -14.85 5.01 12.18
C HIS A 270 -15.65 4.82 10.89
N GLY A 271 -15.54 5.75 9.94
CA GLY A 271 -16.20 5.69 8.64
C GLY A 271 -15.84 4.45 7.82
N VAL A 272 -14.59 4.00 7.83
CA VAL A 272 -14.20 2.74 7.18
C VAL A 272 -14.41 1.51 8.07
N LEU A 273 -14.22 1.62 9.38
CA LEU A 273 -14.42 0.49 10.29
C LEU A 273 -15.90 0.08 10.38
N GLN A 274 -16.84 1.02 10.32
CA GLN A 274 -18.27 0.70 10.24
C GLN A 274 -18.62 -0.07 8.97
N TYR A 275 -17.92 0.15 7.85
CA TYR A 275 -18.18 -0.63 6.63
C TYR A 275 -17.72 -2.09 6.78
N VAL A 276 -16.57 -2.32 7.41
CA VAL A 276 -16.12 -3.68 7.74
C VAL A 276 -17.14 -4.39 8.64
N VAL A 277 -17.63 -3.72 9.69
CA VAL A 277 -18.63 -4.27 10.62
C VAL A 277 -19.97 -4.50 9.91
N ALA A 278 -20.48 -3.51 9.18
CA ALA A 278 -21.72 -3.61 8.41
C ALA A 278 -21.67 -4.73 7.39
N LYS A 279 -20.57 -4.87 6.64
CA LYS A 279 -20.40 -5.93 5.64
C LYS A 279 -20.27 -7.30 6.29
N THR A 280 -19.67 -7.39 7.48
CA THR A 280 -19.66 -8.63 8.29
C THR A 280 -21.07 -9.03 8.73
N ILE A 281 -21.85 -8.09 9.27
CA ILE A 281 -23.25 -8.33 9.68
C ILE A 281 -24.11 -8.70 8.47
N ALA A 282 -23.96 -7.99 7.34
CA ALA A 282 -24.68 -8.27 6.11
C ALA A 282 -24.35 -9.66 5.54
N THR A 283 -23.08 -10.07 5.53
CA THR A 283 -22.68 -11.44 5.13
C THR A 283 -23.35 -12.50 6.00
N VAL A 284 -23.37 -12.32 7.32
CA VAL A 284 -24.03 -13.24 8.25
C VAL A 284 -25.54 -13.26 8.01
N LEU A 285 -26.17 -12.10 7.82
CA LEU A 285 -27.61 -11.98 7.53
C LEU A 285 -27.97 -12.61 6.18
N THR A 286 -27.18 -12.39 5.14
CA THR A 286 -27.32 -13.05 3.83
C THR A 286 -27.29 -14.56 3.96
N TYR A 287 -26.34 -15.12 4.72
CA TYR A 287 -26.28 -16.56 4.97
C TYR A 287 -27.54 -17.09 5.67
N PHE A 288 -28.03 -16.40 6.71
CA PHE A 288 -29.28 -16.79 7.40
C PHE A 288 -30.51 -16.65 6.48
N CYS A 289 -30.64 -15.57 5.72
CA CYS A 289 -31.73 -15.40 4.77
C CYS A 289 -31.69 -16.43 3.64
N GLN A 290 -30.50 -16.86 3.21
CA GLN A 290 -30.32 -17.88 2.19
C GLN A 290 -30.70 -19.27 2.72
N SER A 291 -30.31 -19.62 3.95
CA SER A 291 -30.68 -20.91 4.56
C SER A 291 -32.18 -21.02 4.85
N LEU A 292 -32.86 -19.90 5.06
CA LEU A 292 -34.32 -19.80 5.19
C LEU A 292 -35.07 -19.67 3.85
N GLY A 293 -34.35 -19.56 2.71
CA GLY A 293 -34.95 -19.40 1.38
C GLY A 293 -35.61 -18.02 1.12
N VAL A 294 -35.38 -17.01 1.97
CA VAL A 294 -35.99 -15.68 1.90
C VAL A 294 -35.06 -14.58 1.35
N TYR A 295 -33.80 -14.93 1.03
CA TYR A 295 -32.84 -13.96 0.50
C TYR A 295 -33.28 -13.39 -0.85
N GLY A 296 -33.64 -14.24 -1.82
CA GLY A 296 -34.08 -13.83 -3.14
C GLY A 296 -33.00 -13.08 -3.92
N GLU A 297 -31.85 -13.73 -4.14
CA GLU A 297 -30.70 -13.16 -4.84
C GLU A 297 -31.10 -12.56 -6.21
N GLY A 298 -30.59 -11.37 -6.53
CA GLY A 298 -30.89 -10.66 -7.77
C GLY A 298 -32.33 -10.13 -7.91
N GLN A 299 -33.25 -10.49 -7.01
CA GLN A 299 -34.67 -10.10 -7.11
C GLN A 299 -34.96 -8.78 -6.39
N PHE A 300 -35.28 -7.74 -7.15
CA PHE A 300 -35.72 -6.44 -6.62
C PHE A 300 -37.22 -6.47 -6.24
N SER A 301 -37.57 -7.29 -5.25
CA SER A 301 -38.92 -7.42 -4.70
C SER A 301 -38.96 -7.04 -3.23
N TRP A 302 -39.98 -6.27 -2.83
CA TRP A 302 -40.22 -5.88 -1.43
C TRP A 302 -40.41 -7.07 -0.46
N LYS A 303 -40.62 -8.29 -0.98
CA LYS A 303 -40.86 -9.51 -0.21
C LYS A 303 -39.61 -10.31 0.14
N VAL A 304 -38.44 -9.97 -0.41
CA VAL A 304 -37.19 -10.72 -0.23
C VAL A 304 -36.11 -9.84 0.43
N ALA A 305 -35.14 -10.45 1.10
CA ALA A 305 -34.15 -9.71 1.90
C ALA A 305 -33.07 -8.98 1.07
N TYR A 306 -32.72 -9.51 -0.10
CA TYR A 306 -31.66 -9.01 -0.99
C TYR A 306 -31.64 -7.48 -1.18
N PRO A 307 -32.72 -6.80 -1.63
CA PRO A 307 -32.67 -5.37 -1.90
C PRO A 307 -32.47 -4.52 -0.64
N TYR A 308 -32.97 -4.96 0.52
CA TYR A 308 -32.78 -4.24 1.79
C TYR A 308 -31.33 -4.31 2.27
N ILE A 309 -30.73 -5.51 2.21
CA ILE A 309 -29.31 -5.72 2.54
C ILE A 309 -28.43 -4.91 1.57
N ALA A 310 -28.68 -5.02 0.27
CA ALA A 310 -27.96 -4.28 -0.75
C ALA A 310 -28.06 -2.76 -0.55
N PHE A 311 -29.25 -2.23 -0.24
CA PHE A 311 -29.46 -0.80 0.01
C PHE A 311 -28.67 -0.29 1.24
N PHE A 312 -28.75 -1.00 2.37
CA PHE A 312 -28.00 -0.66 3.58
C PHE A 312 -26.48 -0.69 3.32
N MET A 313 -26.00 -1.70 2.58
CA MET A 313 -24.59 -1.81 2.23
C MET A 313 -24.13 -0.71 1.28
N ASN A 314 -24.97 -0.24 0.36
CA ASN A 314 -24.67 0.91 -0.50
C ASN A 314 -24.54 2.21 0.32
N ILE A 315 -25.38 2.42 1.34
CA ILE A 315 -25.22 3.57 2.26
C ILE A 315 -23.91 3.45 3.05
N SER A 316 -23.63 2.27 3.60
CA SER A 316 -22.43 2.04 4.43
C SER A 316 -21.13 2.21 3.65
N VAL A 317 -21.03 1.67 2.42
CA VAL A 317 -19.84 1.86 1.56
C VAL A 317 -19.71 3.30 1.09
N MET A 318 -20.82 3.98 0.78
CA MET A 318 -20.80 5.39 0.39
C MET A 318 -20.29 6.28 1.53
N TYR A 319 -20.67 6.01 2.78
CA TYR A 319 -20.14 6.73 3.94
C TYR A 319 -18.65 6.45 4.18
N ALA A 320 -18.20 5.19 4.04
CA ALA A 320 -16.78 4.84 4.12
C ALA A 320 -15.93 5.54 3.04
N LEU A 321 -16.37 5.50 1.78
CA LEU A 321 -15.70 6.17 0.68
C LEU A 321 -15.73 7.69 0.83
N TYR A 322 -16.80 8.26 1.36
CA TYR A 322 -16.88 9.68 1.69
C TYR A 322 -15.82 10.08 2.73
N CYS A 323 -15.68 9.30 3.81
CA CYS A 323 -14.66 9.51 4.84
C CYS A 323 -13.24 9.40 4.27
N LEU A 324 -12.97 8.39 3.44
CA LEU A 324 -11.69 8.23 2.75
C LEU A 324 -11.38 9.40 1.80
N VAL A 325 -12.36 9.89 1.03
CA VAL A 325 -12.18 11.05 0.14
C VAL A 325 -11.97 12.33 0.94
N LYS A 326 -12.66 12.52 2.08
CA LYS A 326 -12.40 13.64 3.00
C LYS A 326 -10.97 13.59 3.54
N LEU A 327 -10.54 12.43 4.06
CA LEU A 327 -9.17 12.24 4.54
C LEU A 327 -8.16 12.56 3.44
N PHE A 328 -8.36 12.01 2.24
CA PHE A 328 -7.52 12.25 1.08
C PHE A 328 -7.40 13.75 0.76
N HIS A 329 -8.51 14.48 0.68
CA HIS A 329 -8.47 15.93 0.45
C HIS A 329 -7.78 16.72 1.56
N ALA A 330 -7.80 16.24 2.81
CA ALA A 330 -7.15 16.91 3.93
C ALA A 330 -5.62 16.80 3.92
N VAL A 331 -5.09 15.71 3.34
CA VAL A 331 -3.67 15.32 3.46
C VAL A 331 -2.98 15.05 2.11
N ASN A 332 -3.64 15.34 0.99
CA ASN A 332 -3.11 15.10 -0.36
C ASN A 332 -1.78 15.81 -0.62
N ASP A 333 -1.59 17.00 -0.04
CA ASP A 333 -0.41 17.82 -0.31
C ASP A 333 0.83 17.22 0.38
N GLU A 334 0.65 16.71 1.60
CA GLU A 334 1.67 15.99 2.38
C GLU A 334 1.93 14.57 1.85
N LEU A 335 0.98 13.98 1.12
CA LEU A 335 1.17 12.72 0.39
C LEU A 335 1.85 12.91 -0.99
N ARG A 336 2.05 14.16 -1.42
CA ARG A 336 2.75 14.53 -2.67
C ARG A 336 4.10 15.21 -2.43
N HIS A 337 4.24 15.89 -1.30
CA HIS A 337 5.45 16.61 -0.90
C HIS A 337 5.83 16.22 0.53
N PRO A 338 7.09 15.81 0.80
CA PRO A 338 8.25 15.83 -0.08
C PRO A 338 8.36 14.65 -1.06
N ILE A 339 7.66 13.54 -0.79
CA ILE A 339 7.69 12.32 -1.60
C ILE A 339 6.33 12.15 -2.28
N ASP A 340 6.29 12.02 -3.59
CA ASP A 340 5.03 11.73 -4.30
C ASP A 340 4.72 10.23 -4.20
N TRP A 341 3.87 9.89 -3.23
CA TRP A 341 3.40 8.52 -3.00
C TRP A 341 2.31 8.08 -3.99
N HIS A 342 2.02 8.85 -5.05
CA HIS A 342 0.98 8.58 -6.05
C HIS A 342 -0.36 8.04 -5.46
N PRO A 343 -0.90 8.64 -4.38
CA PRO A 343 -2.01 8.08 -3.62
C PRO A 343 -3.30 7.87 -4.44
N LEU A 344 -3.56 8.73 -5.44
CA LEU A 344 -4.68 8.56 -6.37
C LEU A 344 -4.54 7.32 -7.26
N GLY A 345 -3.33 6.99 -7.73
CA GLY A 345 -3.10 5.79 -8.53
C GLY A 345 -3.35 4.53 -7.71
N LYS A 346 -2.87 4.52 -6.46
CA LYS A 346 -3.10 3.42 -5.50
C LYS A 346 -4.58 3.24 -5.19
N PHE A 347 -5.31 4.33 -4.95
CA PHE A 347 -6.77 4.31 -4.77
C PHE A 347 -7.50 3.82 -6.02
N LEU A 348 -7.13 4.28 -7.21
CA LEU A 348 -7.75 3.89 -8.47
C LEU A 348 -7.51 2.41 -8.79
N CYS A 349 -6.36 1.84 -8.42
CA CYS A 349 -6.14 0.39 -8.53
C CYS A 349 -7.13 -0.40 -7.64
N ILE A 350 -7.26 -0.03 -6.36
CA ILE A 350 -8.19 -0.68 -5.42
C ILE A 350 -9.64 -0.53 -5.89
N LYS A 351 -10.08 0.70 -6.17
CA LYS A 351 -11.46 0.99 -6.54
C LYS A 351 -11.80 0.50 -7.95
N GLY A 352 -10.82 0.47 -8.85
CA GLY A 352 -10.98 -0.04 -10.22
C GLY A 352 -11.47 -1.48 -10.24
N VAL A 353 -10.91 -2.35 -9.40
CA VAL A 353 -11.36 -3.75 -9.26
C VAL A 353 -12.86 -3.81 -8.94
N VAL A 354 -13.30 -3.10 -7.89
CA VAL A 354 -14.72 -3.09 -7.47
C VAL A 354 -15.62 -2.42 -8.51
N PHE A 355 -15.13 -1.37 -9.16
CA PHE A 355 -15.90 -0.60 -10.15
C PHE A 355 -16.19 -1.40 -11.42
N PHE A 356 -15.17 -2.01 -12.03
CA PHE A 356 -15.39 -2.82 -13.24
C PHE A 356 -16.19 -4.09 -12.92
N THR A 357 -15.89 -4.78 -11.81
CA THR A 357 -16.64 -5.97 -11.38
C THR A 357 -18.13 -5.70 -11.18
N TRP A 358 -18.50 -4.53 -10.63
CA TRP A 358 -19.90 -4.13 -10.50
C TRP A 358 -20.55 -3.76 -11.85
N TRP A 359 -19.91 -2.90 -12.65
CA TRP A 359 -20.48 -2.45 -13.93
C TRP A 359 -20.63 -3.57 -14.96
N GLN A 360 -19.69 -4.51 -15.03
CA GLN A 360 -19.84 -5.68 -15.91
C GLN A 360 -20.98 -6.58 -15.43
N GLY A 361 -21.19 -6.71 -14.12
CA GLY A 361 -22.34 -7.41 -13.55
C GLY A 361 -23.65 -6.78 -14.00
N VAL A 362 -23.80 -5.47 -13.85
CA VAL A 362 -24.98 -4.72 -14.31
C VAL A 362 -25.22 -4.90 -15.81
N LEU A 363 -24.16 -4.80 -16.64
CA LEU A 363 -24.25 -4.98 -18.09
C LEU A 363 -24.69 -6.41 -18.47
N ILE A 364 -24.11 -7.44 -17.83
CA ILE A 364 -24.40 -8.84 -18.14
C ILE A 364 -25.82 -9.23 -17.69
N PHE A 365 -26.26 -8.78 -16.51
CA PHE A 365 -27.64 -8.99 -16.06
C PHE A 365 -28.66 -8.21 -16.90
N TYR A 366 -28.30 -7.03 -17.43
CA TYR A 366 -29.11 -6.30 -18.41
C TYR A 366 -29.26 -7.09 -19.72
N LEU A 367 -28.17 -7.66 -20.25
CA LEU A 367 -28.23 -8.53 -21.45
C LEU A 367 -29.11 -9.77 -21.22
N LYS A 368 -29.04 -10.39 -20.03
CA LYS A 368 -29.94 -11.49 -19.62
C LYS A 368 -31.41 -11.04 -19.56
N ALA A 369 -31.70 -9.87 -19.00
CA ALA A 369 -33.06 -9.33 -18.95
C ALA A 369 -33.66 -9.03 -20.35
N HIS A 370 -32.79 -8.77 -21.34
CA HIS A 370 -33.19 -8.56 -22.74
C HIS A 370 -33.24 -9.84 -23.59
N GLY A 371 -33.07 -11.03 -23.00
CA GLY A 371 -33.13 -12.31 -23.73
C GLY A 371 -31.97 -12.52 -24.71
N ILE A 372 -30.80 -11.94 -24.41
CA ILE A 372 -29.56 -12.17 -25.18
C ILE A 372 -28.75 -13.33 -24.54
N ILE A 373 -28.98 -13.60 -23.25
CA ILE A 373 -28.37 -14.70 -22.49
C ILE A 373 -29.49 -15.64 -22.05
N ASP A 374 -29.64 -16.74 -22.81
CA ASP A 374 -30.61 -17.81 -22.55
C ASP A 374 -29.98 -18.99 -21.78
N ASP A 375 -30.81 -19.97 -21.41
CA ASP A 375 -30.37 -21.22 -20.79
C ASP A 375 -29.46 -22.03 -21.75
N ILE A 376 -28.33 -22.55 -21.23
CA ILE A 376 -27.37 -23.32 -22.03
C ILE A 376 -27.18 -24.71 -21.41
N GLY A 377 -27.83 -25.71 -22.00
CA GLY A 377 -27.66 -27.12 -21.62
C GLY A 377 -28.20 -27.42 -20.21
N SER A 378 -27.30 -27.45 -19.23
CA SER A 378 -27.66 -27.69 -17.81
C SER A 378 -27.54 -26.43 -16.94
N TRP A 379 -27.21 -25.28 -17.53
CA TRP A 379 -27.05 -24.00 -16.84
C TRP A 379 -28.25 -23.11 -17.14
N THR A 380 -28.84 -22.50 -16.11
CA THR A 380 -29.86 -21.46 -16.31
C THR A 380 -29.22 -20.20 -16.88
N GLY A 381 -29.97 -19.34 -17.57
CA GLY A 381 -29.45 -18.06 -18.08
C GLY A 381 -28.90 -17.15 -16.97
N GLU A 382 -29.32 -17.36 -15.73
CA GLU A 382 -28.73 -16.73 -14.55
C GLU A 382 -27.36 -17.31 -14.18
N ASP A 383 -27.21 -18.64 -14.17
CA ASP A 383 -25.91 -19.29 -13.99
C ASP A 383 -24.94 -18.90 -15.12
N VAL A 384 -25.42 -18.81 -16.37
CA VAL A 384 -24.62 -18.40 -17.54
C VAL A 384 -24.16 -16.95 -17.39
N ALA A 385 -25.05 -16.04 -17.01
CA ALA A 385 -24.71 -14.64 -16.72
C ALA A 385 -23.68 -14.54 -15.58
N ASN A 386 -23.90 -15.26 -14.48
CA ASN A 386 -22.99 -15.34 -13.34
C ASN A 386 -21.61 -15.89 -13.72
N GLY A 387 -21.56 -16.96 -14.51
CA GLY A 387 -20.31 -17.54 -15.02
C GLY A 387 -19.57 -16.62 -15.99
N LEU A 388 -20.30 -15.86 -16.82
CA LEU A 388 -19.68 -14.86 -17.70
C LEU A 388 -19.01 -13.73 -16.90
N ILE A 389 -19.65 -13.26 -15.82
CA ILE A 389 -19.06 -12.30 -14.88
C ILE A 389 -17.76 -12.87 -14.31
N ASP A 390 -17.77 -14.07 -13.73
CA ASP A 390 -16.59 -14.68 -13.12
C ASP A 390 -15.45 -14.88 -14.13
N TYR A 391 -15.79 -15.26 -15.36
CA TYR A 391 -14.82 -15.40 -16.45
C TYR A 391 -14.17 -14.07 -16.81
N CYS A 392 -14.95 -12.98 -16.89
CA CYS A 392 -14.42 -11.65 -17.11
C CYS A 392 -13.53 -11.18 -15.95
N ILE A 393 -13.89 -11.43 -14.69
CA ILE A 393 -13.03 -11.13 -13.53
C ILE A 393 -11.67 -11.84 -13.66
N CYS A 394 -11.64 -13.11 -14.09
CA CYS A 394 -10.37 -13.82 -14.32
C CYS A 394 -9.46 -13.13 -15.37
N ILE A 395 -10.04 -12.46 -16.38
CA ILE A 395 -9.30 -11.64 -17.36
C ILE A 395 -8.81 -10.34 -16.71
N GLU A 396 -9.72 -9.61 -16.07
CA GLU A 396 -9.45 -8.31 -15.44
C GLU A 396 -8.34 -8.40 -14.39
N MET A 397 -8.32 -9.47 -13.58
CA MET A 397 -7.31 -9.64 -12.53
C MET A 397 -5.89 -9.81 -13.09
N VAL A 398 -5.71 -10.26 -14.35
CA VAL A 398 -4.38 -10.24 -15.01
C VAL A 398 -3.94 -8.79 -15.23
N GLY A 399 -4.84 -7.94 -15.73
CA GLY A 399 -4.60 -6.51 -15.91
C GLY A 399 -4.30 -5.80 -14.58
N PHE A 400 -5.09 -6.08 -13.54
CA PHE A 400 -4.87 -5.53 -12.20
C PHE A 400 -3.58 -6.03 -11.54
N ALA A 401 -3.15 -7.28 -11.75
CA ALA A 401 -1.86 -7.76 -11.25
C ALA A 401 -0.69 -6.96 -11.87
N VAL A 402 -0.78 -6.66 -13.17
CA VAL A 402 0.19 -5.80 -13.87
C VAL A 402 0.13 -4.36 -13.34
N ALA A 403 -1.07 -3.75 -13.23
CA ALA A 403 -1.24 -2.39 -12.71
C ALA A 403 -0.72 -2.24 -11.26
N HIS A 404 -1.02 -3.20 -10.38
CA HIS A 404 -0.50 -3.23 -9.01
C HIS A 404 1.02 -3.35 -8.98
N SER A 405 1.65 -4.07 -9.92
CA SER A 405 3.12 -4.20 -9.98
C SER A 405 3.86 -2.90 -10.32
N PHE A 406 3.18 -1.95 -10.97
CA PHE A 406 3.69 -0.60 -11.21
C PHE A 406 3.32 0.36 -10.07
N THR A 407 2.07 0.29 -9.60
CA THR A 407 1.49 1.28 -8.67
C THR A 407 1.82 1.01 -7.20
N PHE A 408 2.14 -0.22 -6.83
CA PHE A 408 2.59 -0.61 -5.49
C PHE A 408 4.01 -1.18 -5.61
N SER A 409 4.94 -0.35 -6.08
CA SER A 409 6.32 -0.78 -6.29
C SER A 409 7.08 -0.83 -4.97
N TYR A 410 7.73 -1.96 -4.68
CA TYR A 410 8.60 -2.10 -3.50
C TYR A 410 9.75 -1.07 -3.46
N LYS A 411 10.10 -0.46 -4.61
CA LYS A 411 11.20 0.51 -4.72
C LYS A 411 10.94 1.82 -3.97
N GLU A 412 9.67 2.22 -3.86
CA GLU A 412 9.24 3.45 -3.18
C GLU A 412 9.66 3.47 -1.70
N TYR A 413 9.85 2.29 -1.11
CA TYR A 413 10.16 2.11 0.32
C TYR A 413 11.65 1.81 0.58
N LEU A 414 12.53 1.95 -0.43
CA LEU A 414 13.97 1.75 -0.25
C LEU A 414 14.60 2.96 0.45
N PRO A 415 15.46 2.78 1.48
CA PRO A 415 16.08 3.88 2.22
C PRO A 415 16.74 4.91 1.31
N SER A 416 17.52 4.46 0.31
CA SER A 416 18.18 5.34 -0.66
C SER A 416 17.23 6.24 -1.45
N THR A 417 16.04 5.74 -1.80
CA THR A 417 15.04 6.50 -2.57
C THR A 417 14.33 7.52 -1.68
N VAL A 418 14.14 7.20 -0.41
CA VAL A 418 13.55 8.09 0.60
C VAL A 418 14.55 9.20 0.97
N GLU A 419 15.82 8.86 1.19
CA GLU A 419 16.93 9.79 1.43
C GLU A 419 17.12 10.76 0.26
N GLU A 420 17.16 10.24 -0.98
CA GLU A 420 17.29 11.04 -2.21
C GLU A 420 16.13 12.04 -2.38
N ALA A 421 14.89 11.62 -2.16
CA ALA A 421 13.73 12.49 -2.27
C ALA A 421 13.70 13.59 -1.18
N ILE A 422 14.09 13.26 0.06
CA ILE A 422 14.19 14.24 1.14
C ILE A 422 15.31 15.25 0.86
N ALA A 423 16.47 14.80 0.40
CA ALA A 423 17.59 15.67 0.04
C ALA A 423 17.23 16.63 -1.11
N THR A 424 16.58 16.12 -2.17
CA THR A 424 16.10 16.92 -3.30
C THR A 424 15.09 17.98 -2.83
N TYR A 425 14.14 17.61 -1.96
CA TYR A 425 13.17 18.56 -1.43
C TYR A 425 13.80 19.65 -0.55
N ALA A 426 14.76 19.28 0.30
CA ALA A 426 15.50 20.23 1.13
C ALA A 426 16.31 21.23 0.29
N GLN A 427 16.89 20.79 -0.82
CA GLN A 427 17.56 21.69 -1.78
C GLN A 427 16.59 22.68 -2.42
N VAL A 428 15.43 22.21 -2.90
CA VAL A 428 14.40 23.08 -3.50
C VAL A 428 13.87 24.11 -2.49
N GLN A 429 13.69 23.73 -1.22
CA GLN A 429 13.32 24.70 -0.17
C GLN A 429 14.40 25.76 0.06
N GLN A 430 15.68 25.36 0.13
CA GLN A 430 16.78 26.31 0.31
C GLN A 430 16.96 27.26 -0.89
N GLU A 431 16.70 26.78 -2.10
CA GLU A 431 16.72 27.60 -3.32
C GLU A 431 15.54 28.59 -3.36
N GLN A 432 14.35 28.16 -2.92
CA GLN A 432 13.19 29.06 -2.76
C GLN A 432 13.43 30.12 -1.67
N GLU A 433 14.03 29.75 -0.53
CA GLU A 433 14.40 30.70 0.52
C GLU A 433 15.42 31.72 -0.02
N ARG A 434 16.49 31.28 -0.70
CA ARG A 434 17.48 32.18 -1.33
C ARG A 434 16.84 33.13 -2.35
N ASN A 435 15.99 32.62 -3.24
CA ASN A 435 15.39 33.45 -4.30
C ASN A 435 14.44 34.52 -3.70
N ASN A 436 13.77 34.22 -2.58
CA ASN A 436 12.96 35.22 -1.86
C ASN A 436 13.84 36.28 -1.17
N ASP A 437 15.01 35.91 -0.66
CA ASP A 437 15.97 36.85 -0.05
C ASP A 437 16.64 37.75 -1.12
N GLU A 438 16.84 37.25 -2.35
CA GLU A 438 17.45 38.01 -3.46
C GLU A 438 16.48 39.00 -4.14
N ASP A 439 15.16 38.74 -4.16
CA ASP A 439 14.16 39.58 -4.85
C ASP A 439 13.63 40.77 -4.01
N GLY A 440 14.26 41.05 -2.86
CA GLY A 440 14.11 42.33 -2.15
C GLY A 440 12.70 42.65 -1.63
N GLY A 441 11.93 41.62 -1.23
CA GLY A 441 10.56 41.77 -0.75
C GLY A 441 10.41 42.72 0.44
N ASP A 442 9.54 43.73 0.29
CA ASP A 442 9.30 44.78 1.28
C ASP A 442 8.94 44.21 2.67
N GLY A 443 9.48 44.83 3.72
CA GLY A 443 9.72 44.24 5.05
C GLY A 443 8.50 44.05 5.95
N ASN A 444 7.37 43.59 5.42
CA ASN A 444 6.13 43.37 6.16
C ASN A 444 5.49 41.99 5.89
N GLY A 445 6.25 41.04 5.34
CA GLY A 445 5.82 39.64 5.27
C GLY A 445 5.82 39.02 6.67
N GLU A 446 4.64 38.69 7.20
CA GLU A 446 4.53 37.76 8.33
C GLU A 446 5.30 36.49 7.97
N GLY A 447 6.44 36.28 8.66
CA GLY A 447 7.36 35.19 8.33
C GLY A 447 6.59 33.87 8.29
N ARG A 448 6.50 33.29 7.09
CA ARG A 448 5.70 32.09 6.77
C ARG A 448 6.23 30.93 7.61
N ARG A 449 5.68 30.79 8.82
CA ARG A 449 6.25 29.96 9.89
C ARG A 449 6.36 28.55 9.37
N ARG A 450 7.58 28.05 9.14
CA ARG A 450 7.83 26.71 8.61
C ARG A 450 6.85 25.71 9.25
N GLY A 451 6.04 25.07 8.42
CA GLY A 451 5.05 24.10 8.88
C GLY A 451 5.69 22.93 9.61
N PRO A 452 4.89 22.09 10.30
CA PRO A 452 5.39 20.86 10.88
C PRO A 452 6.07 20.09 9.75
N ALA A 453 7.38 19.94 9.85
CA ALA A 453 8.15 19.22 8.85
C ALA A 453 7.51 17.85 8.68
N TYR A 454 7.17 17.48 7.45
CA TYR A 454 6.73 16.12 7.17
C TYR A 454 7.82 15.18 7.66
N HIS A 455 7.50 14.37 8.66
CA HIS A 455 8.38 13.34 9.16
C HIS A 455 8.05 12.06 8.38
N PRO A 456 8.98 11.55 7.55
CA PRO A 456 8.75 10.32 6.82
C PRO A 456 8.49 9.15 7.79
N PRO A 457 7.77 8.10 7.35
CA PRO A 457 7.59 6.89 8.13
C PRO A 457 8.95 6.27 8.52
N GLU A 458 9.03 5.67 9.70
CA GLU A 458 10.28 5.09 10.22
C GLU A 458 10.88 4.06 9.24
N THR A 459 12.10 4.34 8.78
CA THR A 459 12.89 3.48 7.90
C THR A 459 13.90 2.67 8.69
N LEU A 460 13.85 1.34 8.53
CA LEU A 460 14.88 0.45 9.07
C LEU A 460 16.13 0.51 8.19
N SER A 461 17.32 0.48 8.81
CA SER A 461 18.60 0.38 8.09
C SER A 461 18.82 -1.00 7.45
N ARG A 462 18.16 -2.04 7.98
CA ARG A 462 18.18 -3.43 7.47
C ARG A 462 16.74 -3.93 7.30
N PRO A 463 16.44 -4.74 6.27
CA PRO A 463 15.09 -5.24 6.05
C PRO A 463 14.69 -6.23 7.17
N MET A 464 13.41 -6.18 7.55
CA MET A 464 12.84 -7.10 8.55
C MET A 464 12.92 -8.58 8.09
N LYS A 465 13.07 -9.51 9.03
CA LYS A 465 13.07 -10.95 8.75
C LYS A 465 11.70 -11.38 8.18
N PHE A 466 11.70 -12.27 7.20
CA PHE A 466 10.50 -12.70 6.44
C PHE A 466 9.34 -13.14 7.35
N LYS A 467 9.61 -13.94 8.39
CA LYS A 467 8.58 -14.42 9.33
C LYS A 467 7.85 -13.27 10.03
N ASP A 468 8.57 -12.22 10.41
CA ASP A 468 8.05 -11.10 11.19
C ASP A 468 7.29 -10.13 10.27
N ALA A 469 7.74 -9.98 9.02
CA ALA A 469 7.03 -9.27 7.94
C ALA A 469 5.70 -9.99 7.57
N PHE A 470 5.69 -11.32 7.52
CA PHE A 470 4.48 -12.11 7.24
C PHE A 470 3.43 -11.97 8.37
N TRP A 471 3.82 -12.12 9.63
CA TRP A 471 2.88 -11.99 10.75
C TRP A 471 2.39 -10.55 10.97
N SER A 472 3.21 -9.53 10.73
CA SER A 472 2.80 -8.11 10.82
C SER A 472 1.85 -7.69 9.70
N SER A 473 2.05 -8.19 8.47
CA SER A 473 1.11 -7.96 7.36
C SER A 473 -0.21 -8.72 7.53
N THR A 474 -0.18 -9.95 8.04
CA THR A 474 -1.40 -10.79 8.15
C THR A 474 -2.31 -10.42 9.32
N VAL A 475 -1.77 -9.98 10.47
CA VAL A 475 -2.56 -9.67 11.67
C VAL A 475 -2.81 -8.16 11.82
N PRO A 476 -4.07 -7.67 11.70
CA PRO A 476 -4.40 -6.24 11.85
C PRO A 476 -4.47 -5.81 13.32
N LYS A 477 -3.31 -5.79 13.99
CA LYS A 477 -3.17 -5.40 15.40
C LYS A 477 -3.73 -4.00 15.68
N GLU A 478 -3.60 -3.10 14.72
CA GLU A 478 -4.03 -1.70 14.81
C GLU A 478 -5.56 -1.61 14.87
N THR A 479 -6.24 -2.28 13.94
CA THR A 479 -7.70 -2.37 13.90
C THR A 479 -8.26 -3.06 15.14
N LEU A 480 -7.61 -4.12 15.63
CA LEU A 480 -7.98 -4.78 16.89
C LEU A 480 -7.82 -3.86 18.12
N HIS A 481 -6.79 -3.03 18.13
CA HIS A 481 -6.55 -2.04 19.18
C HIS A 481 -7.59 -0.93 19.15
N ASP A 482 -7.99 -0.44 17.97
CA ASP A 482 -9.06 0.54 17.81
C ASP A 482 -10.44 -0.01 18.18
N ILE A 483 -10.76 -1.25 17.81
CA ILE A 483 -11.97 -1.94 18.27
C ILE A 483 -12.00 -2.02 19.80
N ARG A 484 -10.86 -2.32 20.44
CA ARG A 484 -10.75 -2.35 21.91
C ARG A 484 -10.87 -0.96 22.53
N ARG A 485 -10.27 0.07 21.94
CA ARG A 485 -10.44 1.48 22.37
C ARG A 485 -11.91 1.91 22.28
N LEU A 486 -12.59 1.54 21.20
CA LEU A 486 -14.01 1.79 20.99
C LEU A 486 -14.88 1.08 22.03
N GLN A 487 -14.67 -0.22 22.24
CA GLN A 487 -15.39 -0.99 23.26
C GLN A 487 -15.22 -0.36 24.64
N ASN A 488 -13.98 -0.07 25.05
CA ASN A 488 -13.70 0.62 26.32
C ASN A 488 -14.35 2.02 26.41
N GLY A 489 -14.55 2.71 25.28
CA GLY A 489 -15.25 4.00 25.23
C GLY A 489 -16.76 3.85 25.41
N VAL A 490 -17.36 2.85 24.76
CA VAL A 490 -18.77 2.48 24.91
C VAL A 490 -19.04 1.98 26.34
N ASP A 491 -18.18 1.15 26.90
CA ASP A 491 -18.31 0.63 28.27
C ASP A 491 -18.25 1.77 29.30
N ARG A 492 -17.40 2.80 29.08
CA ARG A 492 -17.36 4.01 29.92
C ARG A 492 -18.64 4.85 29.80
N ALA A 493 -19.16 5.03 28.59
CA ALA A 493 -20.42 5.75 28.39
C ALA A 493 -21.61 4.97 28.99
N ALA A 494 -21.63 3.65 28.83
CA ALA A 494 -22.63 2.78 29.45
C ALA A 494 -22.55 2.82 30.99
N ALA A 495 -21.34 2.81 31.56
CA ALA A 495 -21.13 2.98 32.99
C ALA A 495 -21.67 4.33 33.51
N GLN A 496 -21.44 5.42 32.76
CA GLN A 496 -21.99 6.75 33.06
C GLN A 496 -23.53 6.82 32.95
N ILE A 497 -24.14 5.98 32.10
CA ILE A 497 -25.62 5.89 31.95
C ILE A 497 -26.22 4.98 33.02
N SER A 498 -25.51 3.94 33.46
CA SER A 498 -25.95 2.98 34.48
C SER A 498 -25.86 3.49 35.92
N ASP A 499 -25.22 4.64 36.13
CA ASP A 499 -25.03 5.26 37.45
C ASP A 499 -25.61 6.69 37.48
N PRO A 500 -26.95 6.86 37.64
CA PRO A 500 -27.60 8.18 37.63
C PRO A 500 -27.27 9.07 38.84
N GLY A 501 -26.32 8.64 39.69
CA GLY A 501 -26.22 9.04 41.09
C GLY A 501 -24.96 9.81 41.51
N THR A 502 -23.99 10.06 40.63
CA THR A 502 -22.79 10.84 41.05
C THR A 502 -22.20 11.77 39.98
N ILE A 503 -22.68 13.02 39.93
CA ILE A 503 -21.95 14.12 39.28
C ILE A 503 -20.80 14.54 40.21
N SER A 504 -19.70 13.78 40.18
CA SER A 504 -18.45 14.14 40.86
C SER A 504 -17.60 15.04 39.96
N LEU A 505 -17.87 16.34 40.02
CA LEU A 505 -17.07 17.40 39.39
C LEU A 505 -15.70 17.60 40.10
N GLN A 506 -14.92 16.53 40.27
CA GLN A 506 -13.62 16.60 40.94
C GLN A 506 -12.63 15.50 40.55
N LYS A 507 -12.08 15.61 39.33
CA LYS A 507 -10.67 15.30 38.96
C LYS A 507 -10.42 15.48 37.46
N MET A 508 -10.33 16.73 37.03
CA MET A 508 -9.31 17.08 36.02
C MET A 508 -8.09 17.58 36.81
N PRO A 509 -6.84 17.23 36.41
CA PRO A 509 -5.68 17.97 36.89
C PRO A 509 -5.82 19.42 36.41
N ALA A 510 -5.71 20.39 37.32
CA ALA A 510 -5.72 21.79 36.94
C ALA A 510 -4.54 22.07 36.01
N PHE A 511 -4.84 22.50 34.78
CA PHE A 511 -3.82 22.93 33.84
C PHE A 511 -3.27 24.27 34.34
N ASN A 512 -1.98 24.31 34.68
CA ASN A 512 -1.39 25.45 35.36
C ASN A 512 -1.05 26.57 34.35
N GLU A 513 -1.91 27.58 34.21
CA GLU A 513 -1.75 28.73 33.30
C GLU A 513 -0.67 29.74 33.74
N SER A 514 0.41 29.31 34.40
CA SER A 514 1.40 30.20 35.04
C SER A 514 2.82 30.14 34.43
N SER A 515 3.01 29.62 33.21
CA SER A 515 4.36 29.41 32.63
C SER A 515 4.61 30.06 31.25
N TRP A 516 3.69 30.86 30.72
CA TRP A 516 3.86 31.54 29.42
C TRP A 516 3.33 32.98 29.47
N SER A 517 3.97 33.81 30.30
CA SER A 517 3.85 35.27 30.27
C SER A 517 5.21 35.91 29.96
N GLU A 518 5.73 35.64 28.76
CA GLU A 518 6.81 36.47 28.21
C GLU A 518 6.19 37.82 27.79
N ASN A 519 6.62 38.89 28.46
CA ASN A 519 6.14 40.24 28.16
C ASN A 519 6.59 40.69 26.75
N PRO A 520 5.70 41.27 25.92
CA PRO A 520 6.14 42.01 24.76
C PRO A 520 6.82 43.33 25.20
N PRO A 521 7.89 43.79 24.52
CA PRO A 521 8.52 45.07 24.84
C PRO A 521 7.61 46.24 24.46
N GLN A 522 7.45 47.21 25.36
CA GLN A 522 6.73 48.45 25.04
C GLN A 522 7.60 49.43 24.24
N PRO A 523 7.01 50.22 23.32
CA PRO A 523 7.74 51.23 22.56
C PRO A 523 8.17 52.41 23.45
N GLN A 524 9.34 52.96 23.15
CA GLN A 524 9.82 54.21 23.75
C GLN A 524 9.01 55.40 23.25
N ASN A 525 8.53 56.24 24.17
CA ASN A 525 7.91 57.52 23.81
C ASN A 525 9.00 58.55 23.47
N VAL A 526 8.79 59.24 22.34
CA VAL A 526 9.58 60.40 21.93
C VAL A 526 9.08 61.65 22.66
N VAL A 527 9.97 62.28 23.44
CA VAL A 527 10.12 63.74 23.60
C VAL A 527 11.61 64.03 23.69
#